data_AF-A0A535KZP7-F1
#
_entry.id   AF-A0A535KZP7-F1
#
_cell.length_a   1.000
_cell.length_b   1.000
_cell.length_c   1.000
_cell.angle_alpha   90.00
_cell.angle_beta   90.00
_cell.angle_gamma   90.00
#
_symmetry.space_group_name_H-M   'P 1'
#
loop_
_entity.id
_entity.type
_entity.pdbx_description
1 polymer ?
#
loop_
_entity_poly.entity_id
_entity_poly.type
_entity_poly.pdbx_seq_one_letter_code
_entity_poly.pdbx_strand_id
1 'polypeptide(L)' 'NRCQSCIEMTAGAALDLIEIDAASNRGIDEIRDLREKVNLAPALGPKKIYIIDEAHMLTEPAFNALLKTLEEPP' A
#
# COMPACT_ATOMS: atom_id res chain seq x y z
N ASN A 1 8.27 15.92 13.75
CA ASN A 1 9.04 15.52 12.55
C ASN A 1 10.47 16.00 12.62
N ARG A 2 11.38 15.21 13.22
CA ARG A 2 12.82 15.56 13.29
C ARG A 2 13.75 14.43 12.86
N CYS A 3 13.27 13.22 12.65
CA CYS A 3 14.05 12.14 12.04
C CYS A 3 13.86 12.12 10.52
N GLN A 4 14.79 11.47 9.82
CA GLN A 4 14.79 11.38 8.35
C GLN A 4 13.47 10.85 7.80
N SER A 5 12.96 9.74 8.35
CA SER A 5 11.67 9.15 7.95
C SER A 5 10.50 10.13 8.09
N CYS A 6 10.41 10.86 9.20
CA CYS A 6 9.36 11.87 9.39
C CYS A 6 9.49 13.03 8.38
N ILE A 7 10.71 13.44 8.04
CA ILE A 7 10.95 14.52 7.06
C ILE A 7 10.50 14.06 5.68
N GLU A 8 10.91 12.86 5.27
CA GLU A 8 10.54 12.26 3.98
C GLU A 8 9.03 12.03 3.85
N MET A 9 8.37 11.53 4.91
CA MET A 9 6.92 11.36 4.94
C MET A 9 6.20 12.71 4.78
N THR A 10 6.67 13.75 5.47
CA THR A 10 6.06 15.10 5.34
C THR A 10 6.27 15.70 3.96
N ALA A 11 7.39 15.37 3.31
CA ALA A 11 7.73 15.84 1.97
C ALA A 11 7.09 15.00 0.85
N GLY A 12 6.34 13.94 1.17
CA GLY A 12 5.77 13.03 0.17
C GLY A 12 6.82 12.23 -0.61
N ALA A 13 8.02 12.05 -0.04
CA ALA A 13 9.16 11.40 -0.69
C ALA A 13 9.60 10.12 0.03
N ALA A 14 8.80 9.63 0.99
CA ALA A 14 9.10 8.41 1.71
C ALA A 14 8.91 7.18 0.81
N LEU A 15 10.01 6.48 0.52
CA LEU A 15 10.00 5.29 -0.35
C LEU A 15 9.13 4.14 0.17
N ASP A 16 9.03 4.03 1.50
CA ASP A 16 8.25 2.99 2.18
C ASP A 16 6.80 3.41 2.44
N LEU A 17 6.37 4.56 1.93
CA LEU A 17 4.97 5.01 1.95
C LEU A 17 4.44 5.02 0.52
N ILE A 18 3.49 4.14 0.23
CA ILE A 18 2.87 4.04 -1.10
C ILE A 18 1.40 4.40 -0.96
N GLU A 19 0.98 5.41 -1.73
CA GLU A 19 -0.40 5.86 -1.81
C GLU A 19 -1.03 5.34 -3.11
N ILE A 20 -2.22 4.75 -3.00
CA ILE A 20 -2.97 4.17 -4.11
C ILE A 20 -4.39 4.73 -4.06
N ASP A 21 -4.80 5.44 -5.10
CA ASP A 21 -6.19 5.78 -5.32
C ASP A 21 -6.94 4.58 -5.90
N ALA A 22 -7.85 3.99 -5.12
CA ALA A 22 -8.63 2.85 -5.57
C ALA A 22 -9.65 3.21 -6.65
N ALA A 23 -10.07 4.48 -6.80
CA ALA A 23 -10.97 4.86 -7.89
C ALA A 23 -10.32 4.64 -9.27
N SER A 24 -9.01 4.92 -9.36
CA SER A 24 -8.20 4.72 -10.57
C SER A 24 -7.58 3.31 -10.65
N ASN A 25 -7.36 2.63 -9.51
CA ASN A 25 -6.69 1.33 -9.41
C ASN A 25 -7.61 0.23 -8.83
N ARG A 26 -8.85 0.15 -9.34
CA ARG A 26 -9.92 -0.71 -8.78
C ARG A 26 -9.89 -2.18 -9.19
N GLY A 27 -9.06 -2.56 -10.16
CA GLY A 27 -9.08 -3.86 -10.79
C GLY A 27 -8.34 -4.95 -10.00
N ILE A 28 -8.56 -6.20 -10.40
CA ILE A 28 -7.94 -7.36 -9.76
C ILE A 28 -6.43 -7.44 -10.04
N ASP A 29 -6.00 -6.99 -11.21
CA ASP A 29 -4.60 -7.08 -11.62
C ASP A 29 -3.74 -6.10 -10.81
N GLU A 30 -4.23 -4.88 -10.58
CA GLU A 30 -3.57 -3.89 -9.72
C GLU A 30 -3.43 -4.39 -8.28
N ILE A 31 -4.45 -5.05 -7.74
CA ILE A 31 -4.37 -5.63 -6.39
C ILE A 31 -3.45 -6.85 -6.32
N ARG A 32 -3.37 -7.68 -7.37
CA ARG A 32 -2.40 -8.78 -7.42
C ARG A 32 -0.97 -8.26 -7.38
N ASP A 33 -0.67 -7.25 -8.20
CA ASP A 33 0.63 -6.58 -8.19
C ASP A 33 0.94 -5.95 -6.82
N LEU A 34 -0.05 -5.32 -6.18
CA LEU A 34 0.08 -4.80 -4.83
C LEU A 34 0.45 -5.90 -3.83
N ARG A 35 -0.26 -7.02 -3.84
CA ARG A 35 0.00 -8.15 -2.92
C ARG A 35 1.39 -8.73 -3.06
N GLU A 36 1.91 -8.81 -4.28
CA GLU A 36 3.29 -9.23 -4.51
C GLU A 36 4.28 -8.23 -3.90
N LYS A 37 4.07 -6.93 -4.12
CA LYS A 37 4.92 -5.85 -3.60
C LYS A 37 4.85 -5.67 -2.08
N VAL A 38 3.74 -6.07 -1.44
CA VAL A 38 3.54 -6.01 0.01
C VAL A 38 4.46 -6.99 0.75
N ASN A 39 4.82 -8.12 0.12
CA ASN A 39 5.75 -9.11 0.72
C ASN A 39 7.22 -8.69 0.64
N LEU A 40 7.53 -7.60 -0.05
CA LEU A 40 8.89 -7.08 -0.13
C LEU A 40 9.24 -6.31 1.14
N ALA A 41 10.44 -6.54 1.66
CA ALA A 41 10.96 -5.81 2.81
C ALA A 41 10.96 -4.28 2.57
N PRO A 42 10.77 -3.47 3.61
CA PRO A 42 10.94 -2.02 3.52
C PRO A 42 12.38 -1.67 3.09
N ALA A 43 12.54 -0.56 2.36
CA ALA A 43 13.83 -0.10 1.84
C ALA A 43 14.67 0.64 2.89
N LEU A 44 14.04 1.45 3.74
CA LEU A 44 14.73 2.34 4.69
C LEU A 44 14.09 2.29 6.09
N GLY A 45 12.79 2.08 6.18
CA GLY A 45 12.03 2.11 7.42
C GLY A 45 11.87 0.76 8.12
N PRO A 46 11.38 0.74 9.37
CA PRO A 46 11.03 -0.50 10.07
C PRO A 46 9.73 -1.15 9.52
N LYS A 47 8.95 -0.41 8.74
CA LYS A 47 7.64 -0.79 8.21
C LYS A 47 7.47 -0.20 6.81
N LYS A 48 6.74 -0.92 5.97
CA LYS A 48 6.25 -0.45 4.67
C LYS A 48 4.76 -0.20 4.80
N ILE A 49 4.31 1.00 4.44
CA ILE A 49 2.96 1.48 4.64
C ILE A 49 2.31 1.67 3.28
N TYR A 50 1.13 1.07 3.10
CA TYR A 50 0.27 1.29 1.96
C TYR A 50 -0.99 2.03 2.42
N ILE A 51 -1.30 3.14 1.76
CA ILE A 51 -2.54 3.89 1.94
C ILE A 51 -3.38 3.65 0.69
N ILE A 52 -4.56 3.07 0.88
CA ILE A 52 -5.53 2.86 -0.20
C ILE A 52 -6.66 3.86 0.03
N ASP A 53 -6.66 4.93 -0.75
CA ASP A 53 -7.73 5.93 -0.71
C ASP A 53 -8.94 5.44 -1.50
N GLU A 54 -10.13 5.86 -1.09
CA GLU A 54 -11.42 5.47 -1.69
C GLU A 54 -11.59 3.94 -1.86
N ALA A 55 -11.12 3.16 -0.88
CA ALA A 55 -11.09 1.69 -0.96
C ALA A 55 -12.45 1.03 -1.28
N HIS A 56 -13.57 1.72 -1.02
CA HIS A 56 -14.92 1.28 -1.38
C HIS A 56 -15.15 1.21 -2.91
N MET A 57 -14.28 1.84 -3.71
CA MET A 57 -14.31 1.82 -5.17
C MET A 57 -13.64 0.57 -5.76
N LEU A 58 -12.95 -0.24 -4.95
CA LEU A 58 -12.39 -1.52 -5.38
C LEU A 58 -13.50 -2.44 -5.91
N THR A 59 -13.21 -3.14 -7.01
CA THR A 59 -14.11 -4.21 -7.47
C THR A 59 -14.12 -5.36 -6.46
N GLU A 60 -15.24 -6.08 -6.35
CA GLU A 60 -15.36 -7.21 -5.42
C GLU A 60 -14.25 -8.27 -5.59
N PRO A 61 -13.84 -8.68 -6.81
CA PRO A 61 -12.72 -9.60 -6.98
C PRO A 61 -11.38 -9.02 -6.49
N ALA A 62 -11.17 -7.71 -6.66
CA ALA A 62 -9.97 -7.02 -6.18
C ALA A 62 -9.95 -6.98 -4.66
N PHE A 63 -11.06 -6.63 -4.02
CA PHE A 63 -11.19 -6.66 -2.55
C PHE A 63 -10.94 -8.07 -1.99
N ASN A 64 -11.57 -9.09 -2.58
CA ASN A 64 -11.39 -10.49 -2.18
C ASN A 64 -9.94 -10.98 -2.36
N ALA A 65 -9.25 -10.51 -3.40
CA ALA A 65 -7.84 -10.81 -3.56
C ALA A 65 -7.02 -10.23 -2.42
N LEU A 66 -7.33 -9.01 -1.96
CA LEU A 66 -6.62 -8.32 -0.87
C LEU A 66 -6.86 -8.97 0.50
N LEU A 67 -8.03 -9.58 0.75
CA LEU A 67 -8.43 -10.14 2.05
C LEU A 67 -7.36 -11.02 2.68
N LYS A 68 -6.79 -11.97 1.93
CA LYS A 68 -5.78 -12.88 2.48
C LYS A 68 -4.56 -12.13 3.03
N THR A 69 -4.16 -11.03 2.39
CA THR A 69 -3.04 -10.20 2.84
C THR A 69 -3.41 -9.34 4.06
N LEU A 70 -4.70 -9.01 4.26
CA LEU A 70 -5.17 -8.30 5.45
C LEU A 70 -5.33 -9.23 6.67
N GLU A 71 -5.76 -10.47 6.43
CA GLU A 71 -5.90 -11.50 7.46
C GLU A 71 -4.53 -11.99 7.96
N GLU A 72 -3.56 -12.13 7.05
CA GLU A 72 -2.20 -12.59 7.33
C GLU A 72 -1.16 -11.60 6.76
N PRO A 73 -0.96 -10.43 7.39
CA PRO A 73 0.00 -9.45 6.92
C PRO A 73 1.45 -9.94 7.11
N PRO A 74 2.38 -9.59 6.20
CA PRO A 74 3.79 -9.94 6.30
C PRO A 74 4.54 -9.22 7.45
#